data_AF-A0A6M2ECJ3-F1
#
_entry.id   AF-A0A6M2ECJ3-F1
#
_cell.length_a   1.000
_cell.length_b   1.000
_cell.length_c   1.000
_cell.angle_alpha   90.00
_cell.angle_beta   90.00
_cell.angle_gamma   90.00
#
_symmetry.space_group_name_H-M   'P 1'
#
loop_
_entity.id
_entity.type
_entity.pdbx_description
1 polymer ?
#
loop_
_entity_poly.entity_id
_entity_poly.type
_entity_poly.pdbx_seq_one_letter_code
_entity_poly.pdbx_strand_id
1 'polypeptide(L)'
;MGSKWFEDQRVGKVSTRSGRGKHTTRNVSLLPLGGGGYLADTPGFSQPSLLKVTKQSLAQYFPEIRKMLGDNEQAKCAFNDCLHVGEPGCIVKGDWERYPLYFQLLDEIRIREEFQLRTFGTKREDDVRYKVGDMGVQQAEPRLEPKKHRRQSRKRINQSIQDELNELDDDEDLLDDENNPILRALKNENL
;
A
#
# COMPACT_ATOMS: atom_id res chain seq x y z
N MET A 1 25.04 33.81 35.92
CA MET A 1 23.83 33.60 35.09
C MET A 1 23.45 32.14 35.23
N GLY A 2 22.45 31.88 36.07
CA GLY A 2 22.19 30.58 36.66
C GLY A 2 21.51 29.60 35.72
N SER A 3 22.09 28.42 35.66
CA SER A 3 21.63 27.15 35.09
C SER A 3 20.37 26.61 35.80
N LYS A 4 19.32 27.43 35.95
CA LYS A 4 18.04 27.03 36.56
C LYS A 4 17.28 25.98 35.74
N TRP A 5 17.62 25.84 34.46
CA TRP A 5 16.86 25.01 33.50
C TRP A 5 17.26 23.53 33.49
N PHE A 6 18.45 23.18 34.00
CA PHE A 6 18.94 21.79 33.98
C PHE A 6 18.35 20.93 35.11
N GLU A 7 17.87 21.54 36.19
CA GLU A 7 17.31 20.82 37.36
C GLU A 7 15.91 20.24 37.10
N ASP A 8 15.18 20.75 36.12
CA ASP A 8 13.81 20.30 35.80
C ASP A 8 13.75 19.13 34.78
N GLN A 9 14.87 18.77 34.16
CA GLN A 9 14.89 17.72 33.14
C GLN A 9 15.00 16.33 33.78
N ARG A 10 13.84 15.67 33.95
CA ARG A 10 13.76 14.33 34.53
C ARG A 10 14.36 13.26 33.60
N VAL A 11 15.51 12.72 33.98
CA VAL A 11 16.12 11.55 33.34
C VAL A 11 15.72 10.25 34.05
N GLY A 12 15.29 9.26 33.29
CA GLY A 12 14.92 7.94 33.80
C GLY A 12 16.11 6.97 33.90
N LYS A 13 16.09 6.07 34.88
CA LYS A 13 17.03 4.94 34.94
C LYS A 13 16.79 3.98 33.75
N VAL A 14 17.87 3.46 33.16
CA VAL A 14 17.82 2.46 32.08
C VAL A 14 17.27 1.14 32.65
N SER A 15 16.38 0.47 31.89
CA SER A 15 15.84 -0.84 32.28
C SER A 15 16.95 -1.89 32.27
N THR A 16 17.22 -2.52 33.43
CA THR A 16 18.21 -3.60 33.58
C THR A 16 17.86 -4.85 32.78
N ARG A 17 16.57 -5.09 32.50
CA ARG A 17 16.08 -6.28 31.80
C ARG A 17 16.13 -6.15 30.26
N SER A 18 16.03 -4.93 29.74
CA SER A 18 15.86 -4.70 28.29
C SER A 18 17.04 -3.97 27.66
N GLY A 19 17.97 -3.43 28.46
CA GLY A 19 19.10 -2.63 27.99
C GLY A 19 18.72 -1.32 27.28
N ARG A 20 17.42 -1.03 27.18
CA ARG A 20 16.88 0.14 26.49
C ARG A 20 16.56 1.26 27.48
N GLY A 21 16.97 2.47 27.13
CA GLY A 21 16.58 3.68 27.84
C GLY A 21 15.07 3.91 27.72
N LYS A 22 14.43 4.29 28.82
CA LYS A 22 13.01 4.67 28.83
C LYS A 22 12.89 6.16 28.57
N HIS A 23 12.19 6.55 27.50
CA HIS A 23 11.85 7.95 27.26
C HIS A 23 11.07 8.49 28.48
N THR A 24 11.66 9.47 29.16
CA THR A 24 11.09 10.06 30.38
C THR A 24 10.53 11.45 30.13
N THR A 25 11.04 12.13 29.10
CA THR A 25 10.48 13.36 28.54
C THR A 25 9.08 13.11 27.98
N ARG A 26 8.06 13.74 28.59
CA ARG A 26 6.64 13.67 28.17
C ARG A 26 6.16 14.91 27.46
N ASN A 27 6.81 16.04 27.69
CA ASN A 27 6.43 17.35 27.19
C ASN A 27 7.58 17.92 26.37
N VAL A 28 7.24 18.72 25.35
CA VAL A 28 8.23 19.47 24.59
C VAL A 28 8.66 20.69 25.40
N SER A 29 9.96 20.92 25.55
CA SER A 29 10.50 22.09 26.27
C SER A 29 11.60 22.76 25.46
N LEU A 30 11.64 24.09 25.48
CA LEU A 30 12.67 24.90 24.82
C LEU A 30 13.64 25.44 25.86
N LEU A 31 14.88 24.98 25.82
CA LEU A 31 15.94 25.36 26.75
C LEU A 31 16.79 26.48 26.13
N PRO A 32 16.88 27.67 26.74
CA PRO A 32 17.67 28.76 26.19
C PRO A 32 19.17 28.44 26.26
N LEU A 33 19.90 28.72 25.18
CA LEU A 33 21.35 28.54 25.11
C LEU A 33 22.08 29.84 25.45
N GLY A 34 23.22 29.74 26.14
CA GLY A 34 23.98 30.90 26.62
C GLY A 34 24.50 31.85 25.53
N GLY A 35 24.63 31.37 24.30
CA GLY A 35 25.00 32.17 23.12
C GLY A 35 23.82 32.66 22.27
N GLY A 36 22.58 32.49 22.75
CA GLY A 36 21.36 32.70 21.95
C GLY A 36 20.85 31.41 21.30
N GLY A 37 19.56 31.41 20.93
CA GLY A 37 18.88 30.22 20.43
C GLY A 37 18.30 29.32 21.53
N TYR A 38 17.60 28.25 21.10
CA TYR A 38 16.92 27.31 21.99
C TYR A 38 17.19 25.87 21.57
N LEU A 39 17.35 24.98 22.54
CA LEU A 39 17.35 23.52 22.36
C LEU A 39 15.93 22.99 22.63
N ALA A 40 15.33 22.34 21.65
CA ALA A 40 14.06 21.64 21.82
C ALA A 40 14.29 20.23 22.36
N ASP A 41 13.91 19.99 23.62
CA ASP A 41 13.79 18.64 24.16
C ASP A 41 12.40 18.10 23.84
N THR A 42 12.32 17.07 23.01
CA THR A 42 11.07 16.42 22.60
C THR A 42 11.04 14.99 23.11
N PRO A 43 9.86 14.44 23.47
CA PRO A 43 9.71 13.01 23.65
C PRO A 43 10.24 12.26 22.43
N GLY A 44 11.08 11.25 22.65
CA GLY A 44 11.54 10.39 21.57
C GLY A 44 10.40 9.56 20.99
N PHE A 45 10.51 9.19 19.73
CA PHE A 45 9.64 8.21 19.07
C PHE A 45 10.37 6.86 19.01
N SER A 46 9.64 5.76 19.28
CA SER A 46 10.19 4.41 19.15
C SER A 46 10.24 3.94 17.70
N GLN A 47 9.29 4.38 16.88
CA GLN A 47 9.24 4.10 15.44
C GLN A 47 8.65 5.33 14.72
N PRO A 48 9.34 5.86 13.70
CA PRO A 48 8.80 6.96 12.91
C PRO A 48 7.59 6.48 12.10
N SER A 49 6.54 7.30 12.06
CA SER A 49 5.36 7.01 11.24
C SER A 49 5.64 7.31 9.76
N LEU A 50 5.50 6.31 8.90
CA LEU A 50 5.66 6.47 7.45
C LEU A 50 4.38 6.93 6.74
N LEU A 51 3.29 7.24 7.46
CA LEU A 51 1.94 7.45 6.89
C LEU A 51 1.87 8.43 5.71
N LYS A 52 2.72 9.47 5.71
CA LYS A 52 2.76 10.50 4.66
C LYS A 52 3.78 10.22 3.55
N VAL A 53 4.58 9.16 3.69
CA VAL A 53 5.61 8.76 2.74
C VAL A 53 5.01 7.72 1.79
N THR A 54 5.15 7.98 0.49
CA THR A 54 4.75 7.09 -0.61
C THR A 54 5.97 6.35 -1.16
N LYS A 55 5.73 5.30 -1.96
CA LYS A 55 6.81 4.55 -2.63
C LYS A 55 7.73 5.47 -3.46
N GLN A 56 7.14 6.44 -4.15
CA GLN A 56 7.88 7.37 -5.01
C GLN A 56 8.65 8.44 -4.23
N SER A 57 8.14 8.86 -3.06
CA SER A 57 8.79 9.90 -2.25
C SER A 57 9.86 9.34 -1.31
N LEU A 58 9.82 8.05 -0.98
CA LEU A 58 10.77 7.40 -0.07
C LEU A 58 12.23 7.66 -0.47
N ALA A 59 12.54 7.52 -1.76
CA ALA A 59 13.87 7.74 -2.33
C ALA A 59 14.46 9.12 -1.99
N GLN A 60 13.63 10.16 -1.89
CA GLN A 60 14.05 11.52 -1.61
C GLN A 60 14.48 11.71 -0.14
N TYR A 61 14.08 10.82 0.77
CA TYR A 61 14.50 10.88 2.17
C TYR A 61 15.84 10.20 2.44
N PHE A 62 16.45 9.58 1.42
CA PHE A 62 17.77 8.97 1.49
C PHE A 62 18.81 9.85 0.80
N PRO A 63 19.74 10.46 1.56
CA PRO A 63 20.82 11.29 1.02
C PRO A 63 21.66 10.59 -0.06
N GLU A 64 21.91 9.29 0.08
CA GLU A 64 22.68 8.48 -0.88
C GLU A 64 22.00 8.44 -2.23
N ILE A 65 20.69 8.15 -2.24
CA ILE A 65 19.87 8.11 -3.46
C ILE A 65 19.79 9.50 -4.07
N ARG A 66 19.53 10.53 -3.25
CA ARG A 66 19.51 11.93 -3.69
C ARG A 66 20.83 12.36 -4.34
N LYS A 67 21.96 11.93 -3.78
CA LYS A 67 23.28 12.22 -4.34
C LYS A 67 23.46 11.56 -5.70
N MET A 68 23.10 10.28 -5.84
CA MET A 68 23.17 9.58 -7.13
C MET A 68 22.25 10.18 -8.20
N LEU A 69 21.07 10.69 -7.80
CA LEU A 69 20.12 11.37 -8.67
C LEU A 69 20.51 12.81 -9.00
N GLY A 70 21.14 13.53 -8.07
CA GLY A 70 21.47 14.95 -8.18
C GLY A 70 22.83 15.26 -8.79
N ASP A 71 23.84 14.41 -8.55
CA ASP A 71 25.20 14.60 -9.06
C ASP A 71 25.31 14.27 -10.57
N ASN A 72 24.29 13.60 -11.13
CA ASN A 72 24.27 13.21 -12.53
C ASN A 72 23.20 13.99 -13.31
N GLU A 73 23.47 15.23 -13.73
CA GLU A 73 22.56 15.99 -14.61
C GLU A 73 22.24 15.25 -15.93
N GLN A 74 23.16 14.39 -16.39
CA GLN A 74 22.96 13.55 -17.57
C GLN A 74 22.46 12.12 -17.28
N ALA A 75 22.51 11.64 -16.03
CA ALA A 75 22.07 10.29 -15.69
C ALA A 75 20.76 10.34 -14.91
N LYS A 76 19.68 9.96 -15.61
CA LYS A 76 18.37 9.68 -15.02
C LYS A 76 18.14 8.18 -15.12
N CYS A 77 17.30 7.65 -14.23
CA CYS A 77 16.77 6.32 -14.45
C CYS A 77 16.04 6.26 -15.80
N ALA A 78 16.06 5.09 -16.43
CA ALA A 78 15.32 4.86 -17.67
C ALA A 78 13.80 5.10 -17.50
N PHE A 79 13.28 4.87 -16.29
CA PHE A 79 11.87 5.04 -15.93
C PHE A 79 11.69 6.19 -14.93
N ASN A 80 10.62 6.97 -15.12
CA ASN A 80 10.28 8.09 -14.24
C ASN A 80 9.74 7.65 -12.87
N ASP A 81 9.19 6.43 -12.79
CA ASP A 81 8.61 5.79 -11.61
C ASP A 81 9.52 4.70 -11.02
N CYS A 82 10.79 4.69 -11.41
CA CYS A 82 11.83 3.81 -10.90
C CYS A 82 11.85 3.81 -9.36
N LEU A 83 11.66 2.64 -8.75
CA LEU A 83 11.70 2.46 -7.29
C LEU A 83 13.10 2.17 -6.75
N HIS A 84 14.10 2.11 -7.63
CA HIS A 84 15.51 1.92 -7.27
C HIS A 84 15.79 0.59 -6.60
N VAL A 85 15.11 -0.47 -7.05
CA VAL A 85 15.18 -1.84 -6.51
C VAL A 85 15.96 -2.81 -7.41
N GLY A 86 16.76 -2.29 -8.34
CA GLY A 86 17.47 -3.10 -9.35
C GLY A 86 16.75 -3.20 -10.69
N GLU A 87 15.88 -2.24 -11.01
CA GLU A 87 15.23 -2.14 -12.33
C GLU A 87 16.26 -1.92 -13.45
N PRO A 88 16.02 -2.44 -14.67
CA PRO A 88 16.92 -2.23 -15.80
C PRO A 88 17.04 -0.73 -16.11
N GLY A 89 18.26 -0.23 -16.25
CA GLY A 89 18.50 1.20 -16.46
C GLY A 89 18.32 2.08 -15.22
N CYS A 90 18.25 1.49 -14.01
CA CYS A 90 18.33 2.23 -12.76
C CYS A 90 19.76 2.72 -12.50
N ILE A 91 19.93 4.02 -12.24
CA ILE A 91 21.23 4.60 -11.93
C ILE A 91 21.66 4.37 -10.47
N VAL A 92 20.69 4.11 -9.59
CA VAL A 92 20.92 3.93 -8.16
C VAL A 92 21.53 2.55 -7.95
N LYS A 93 22.76 2.54 -7.42
CA LYS A 93 23.46 1.31 -7.05
C LYS A 93 23.05 0.91 -5.64
N GLY A 94 22.92 -0.39 -5.40
CA GLY A 94 22.56 -0.97 -4.12
C GLY A 94 23.73 -1.18 -3.14
N ASP A 95 24.92 -0.69 -3.47
CA ASP A 95 26.15 -0.97 -2.74
C ASP A 95 26.41 0.08 -1.64
N TRP A 96 25.50 0.15 -0.66
CA TRP A 96 25.62 1.05 0.48
C TRP A 96 24.94 0.47 1.73
N GLU A 97 25.46 0.84 2.90
CA GLU A 97 25.12 0.23 4.20
C GLU A 97 23.61 0.23 4.50
N ARG A 98 22.91 1.32 4.15
CA ARG A 98 21.49 1.52 4.45
C ARG A 98 20.54 1.01 3.36
N TYR A 99 21.05 0.41 2.27
CA TYR A 99 20.20 -0.10 1.18
C TYR A 99 19.22 -1.19 1.66
N PRO A 100 19.61 -2.15 2.52
CA PRO A 100 18.66 -3.11 3.09
C PRO A 100 17.52 -2.44 3.87
N LEU A 101 17.80 -1.34 4.58
CA LEU A 101 16.77 -0.58 5.30
C LEU A 101 15.81 0.11 4.34
N TYR A 102 16.32 0.66 3.23
CA TYR A 102 15.47 1.27 2.20
C TYR A 102 14.45 0.26 1.65
N PHE A 103 14.88 -0.95 1.33
CA PHE A 103 13.98 -2.02 0.90
C PHE A 103 12.92 -2.37 1.94
N GLN A 104 13.32 -2.53 3.21
CA GLN A 104 12.38 -2.84 4.28
C GLN A 104 11.28 -1.80 4.42
N LEU A 105 11.65 -0.51 4.36
CA LEU A 105 10.68 0.59 4.42
C LEU A 105 9.80 0.64 3.16
N LEU A 106 10.36 0.35 1.99
CA LEU A 106 9.61 0.31 0.74
C LEU A 106 8.55 -0.80 0.77
N ASP A 107 8.90 -1.98 1.28
CA ASP A 107 7.98 -3.10 1.44
C ASP A 107 6.90 -2.81 2.50
N GLU A 108 7.26 -2.18 3.62
CA GLU A 108 6.28 -1.73 4.62
C GLU A 108 5.25 -0.75 4.01
N ILE A 109 5.73 0.19 3.19
CA ILE A 109 4.87 1.14 2.48
C ILE A 109 3.97 0.42 1.47
N ARG A 110 4.49 -0.54 0.71
CA ARG A 110 3.72 -1.36 -0.25
C ARG A 110 2.56 -2.09 0.44
N ILE A 111 2.86 -2.82 1.50
CA ILE A 111 1.87 -3.58 2.28
C ILE A 111 0.79 -2.65 2.81
N ARG A 112 1.17 -1.49 3.34
CA ARG A 112 0.23 -0.49 3.86
C ARG A 112 -0.67 0.07 2.76
N GLU A 113 -0.11 0.47 1.62
CA GLU A 113 -0.89 0.99 0.49
C GLU A 113 -1.87 -0.04 -0.04
N GLU A 114 -1.47 -1.31 -0.15
CA GLU A 114 -2.37 -2.41 -0.51
C GLU A 114 -3.51 -2.58 0.51
N PHE A 115 -3.19 -2.54 1.80
CA PHE A 115 -4.21 -2.65 2.85
C PHE A 115 -5.21 -1.49 2.80
N GLN A 116 -4.72 -0.26 2.58
CA GLN A 116 -5.59 0.91 2.42
C GLN A 116 -6.54 0.75 1.25
N LEU A 117 -6.05 0.31 0.08
CA LEU A 117 -6.88 0.06 -1.10
C LEU A 117 -7.98 -0.98 -0.83
N ARG A 118 -7.66 -2.06 -0.11
CA ARG A 118 -8.65 -3.09 0.29
C ARG A 118 -9.76 -2.51 1.19
N THR A 119 -9.39 -1.66 2.15
CA THR A 119 -10.35 -1.06 3.09
C THR A 119 -11.19 0.07 2.47
N PHE A 120 -10.64 0.82 1.52
CA PHE A 120 -11.36 1.93 0.87
C PHE A 120 -12.49 1.45 -0.06
N GLY A 121 -12.40 0.21 -0.56
CA GLY A 121 -13.42 -0.43 -1.40
C GLY A 121 -14.70 -0.84 -0.65
N THR A 122 -14.67 -0.93 0.68
CA THR A 122 -15.86 -1.19 1.49
C THR A 122 -16.51 0.13 1.92
N LYS A 123 -17.06 0.90 0.97
CA LYS A 123 -18.09 1.88 1.33
C LYS A 123 -19.27 1.10 1.90
N ARG A 124 -19.38 1.01 3.23
CA ARG A 124 -20.67 0.71 3.86
C ARG A 124 -21.56 1.89 3.50
N GLU A 125 -22.55 1.68 2.66
CA GLU A 125 -23.64 2.65 2.55
C GLU A 125 -24.20 2.83 3.96
N ASP A 126 -24.41 4.08 4.40
CA ASP A 126 -25.05 4.31 5.70
C ASP A 126 -26.38 3.55 5.74
N ASP A 127 -26.60 2.80 6.83
CA ASP A 127 -27.80 1.98 7.06
C ASP A 127 -29.10 2.79 7.08
N VAL A 128 -29.01 4.13 7.00
CA VAL A 128 -30.12 5.07 7.07
C VAL A 128 -30.17 5.91 5.80
N ARG A 129 -31.36 6.02 5.22
CA ARG A 129 -31.70 6.96 4.16
C ARG A 129 -32.64 8.02 4.73
N TYR A 130 -32.33 9.29 4.51
CA TYR A 130 -33.23 10.38 4.84
C TYR A 130 -34.15 10.65 3.64
N LYS A 131 -35.46 10.67 3.90
CA LYS A 131 -36.47 11.16 2.94
C LYS A 131 -36.99 12.51 3.43
N VAL A 132 -37.20 13.45 2.52
CA VAL A 132 -37.82 14.74 2.82
C VAL A 132 -39.29 14.64 2.41
N GLY A 133 -40.20 14.81 3.36
CA GLY A 133 -41.64 14.85 3.09
C GLY A 133 -42.07 16.20 2.52
N ASP A 134 -43.35 16.29 2.10
CA ASP A 134 -43.94 17.45 1.41
C ASP A 134 -43.91 18.76 2.23
N MET A 135 -43.76 18.66 3.56
CA MET A 135 -43.58 19.81 4.47
C MET A 135 -42.13 20.02 4.96
N GLY A 136 -41.13 19.50 4.24
CA GLY A 136 -39.71 19.70 4.57
C GLY A 136 -39.19 18.90 5.77
N VAL A 137 -40.03 18.06 6.39
CA VAL A 137 -39.63 17.19 7.50
C VAL A 137 -38.73 16.08 6.98
N GLN A 138 -37.50 15.99 7.50
CA GLN A 138 -36.58 14.90 7.21
C GLN A 138 -36.93 13.69 8.08
N GLN A 139 -37.31 12.58 7.45
CA GLN A 139 -37.56 11.32 8.11
C GLN A 139 -36.43 10.34 7.80
N ALA A 140 -35.77 9.85 8.84
CA ALA A 140 -34.76 8.80 8.76
C ALA A 140 -35.47 7.44 8.60
N GLU A 141 -35.26 6.77 7.47
CA GLU A 141 -35.71 5.41 7.24
C GLU A 141 -34.50 4.47 7.11
N PRO A 142 -34.50 3.28 7.74
CA PRO A 142 -33.45 2.31 7.52
C PRO A 142 -33.44 1.85 6.06
N ARG A 143 -32.27 1.79 5.43
CA ARG A 143 -32.08 1.20 4.11
C ARG A 143 -32.36 -0.30 4.23
N LEU A 144 -33.41 -0.76 3.55
CA LEU A 144 -33.62 -2.19 3.32
C LEU A 144 -32.40 -2.77 2.61
N GLU A 145 -31.85 -3.88 3.12
CA GLU A 145 -30.72 -4.56 2.47
C GLU A 145 -31.05 -4.77 0.98
N PRO A 146 -30.13 -4.45 0.05
CA PRO A 146 -30.34 -4.76 -1.36
C PRO A 146 -30.57 -6.27 -1.47
N LYS A 147 -31.78 -6.63 -1.89
CA LYS A 147 -32.32 -8.00 -1.94
C LYS A 147 -31.21 -9.03 -2.23
N LYS A 148 -30.97 -9.96 -1.28
CA LYS A 148 -30.16 -11.19 -1.43
C LYS A 148 -30.60 -12.11 -2.59
N HIS A 149 -31.55 -11.67 -3.43
CA HIS A 149 -32.20 -12.42 -4.49
C HIS A 149 -32.35 -11.60 -5.79
N ARG A 150 -31.45 -10.66 -6.07
CA ARG A 150 -31.40 -10.07 -7.42
C ARG A 150 -30.97 -11.18 -8.40
N ARG A 151 -31.95 -11.83 -9.04
CA ARG A 151 -31.69 -12.75 -10.15
C ARG A 151 -30.81 -12.05 -11.17
N GLN A 152 -29.68 -12.65 -11.52
CA GLN A 152 -28.88 -12.13 -12.61
C GLN A 152 -29.73 -12.08 -13.88
N SER A 153 -29.55 -11.02 -14.66
CA SER A 153 -30.24 -10.88 -15.95
C SER A 153 -29.87 -12.06 -16.84
N ARG A 154 -30.86 -12.68 -17.48
CA ARG A 154 -30.65 -13.76 -18.46
C ARG A 154 -29.64 -13.36 -19.55
N LYS A 155 -29.58 -12.06 -19.90
CA LYS A 155 -28.62 -11.54 -20.87
C LYS A 155 -27.15 -11.68 -20.40
N ARG A 156 -26.88 -11.51 -19.10
CA ARG A 156 -25.54 -11.71 -18.52
C ARG A 156 -25.16 -13.18 -18.46
N ILE A 157 -26.12 -14.05 -18.18
CA ILE A 157 -25.90 -15.50 -18.14
C ILE A 157 -25.53 -16.01 -19.53
N ASN A 158 -26.27 -15.59 -20.58
CA ASN A 158 -25.96 -16.00 -21.95
C ASN A 158 -24.60 -15.48 -22.44
N GLN A 159 -24.21 -14.26 -22.04
CA GLN A 159 -22.89 -13.71 -22.36
C GLN A 159 -21.78 -14.58 -21.74
N SER A 160 -21.90 -14.92 -20.46
CA SER A 160 -20.96 -15.80 -19.74
C SER A 160 -20.82 -17.18 -20.36
N ILE A 161 -21.92 -17.78 -20.83
CA ILE A 161 -21.89 -19.08 -21.50
C ILE A 161 -21.18 -18.98 -22.85
N GLN A 162 -21.42 -17.90 -23.60
CA GLN A 162 -20.77 -17.68 -24.89
C GLN A 162 -19.26 -17.45 -24.73
N ASP A 163 -18.86 -16.72 -23.69
CA ASP A 163 -17.46 -16.46 -23.38
C ASP A 163 -16.74 -17.76 -22.95
N GLU A 164 -17.37 -18.62 -22.13
CA GLU A 164 -16.84 -19.96 -21.80
C GLU A 164 -16.71 -20.86 -23.04
N LEU A 165 -17.68 -20.84 -23.94
CA LEU A 165 -17.61 -21.63 -25.18
C LEU A 165 -16.47 -21.17 -26.09
N ASN A 166 -16.27 -19.86 -26.21
CA ASN A 166 -15.17 -19.31 -27.00
C ASN A 166 -13.80 -19.66 -26.37
N GLU A 167 -13.68 -19.65 -25.05
CA GLU A 167 -12.44 -20.08 -24.36
C GLU A 167 -12.14 -21.58 -24.55
N LEU A 168 -13.17 -22.40 -24.75
CA LEU A 168 -13.02 -23.84 -25.03
C LEU A 168 -12.74 -24.13 -26.50
N ASP A 169 -13.20 -23.29 -27.42
CA ASP A 169 -12.92 -23.40 -28.86
C ASP A 169 -11.47 -22.99 -29.21
N ASP A 170 -10.81 -22.16 -28.38
CA ASP A 170 -9.42 -21.74 -28.58
C ASP A 170 -8.38 -22.86 -28.25
N ASP A 171 -8.80 -23.97 -27.63
CA ASP A 171 -7.96 -25.15 -27.35
C ASP A 171 -8.08 -26.26 -28.43
N GLU A 172 -8.86 -26.05 -29.49
CA GLU A 172 -9.13 -27.07 -30.52
C GLU A 172 -8.19 -26.92 -31.74
N ASP A 173 -6.89 -27.20 -31.56
CA ASP A 173 -5.93 -27.22 -32.67
C ASP A 173 -5.00 -28.45 -32.72
N LEU A 174 -5.34 -29.56 -32.04
CA LEU A 174 -4.56 -30.82 -32.14
C LEU A 174 -5.37 -32.12 -31.89
N LEU A 175 -6.40 -32.42 -32.69
CA LEU A 175 -6.91 -33.79 -32.79
C LEU A 175 -6.89 -34.26 -34.25
N ASP A 176 -5.80 -34.94 -34.59
CA ASP A 176 -5.62 -35.77 -35.78
C ASP A 176 -6.79 -36.76 -35.91
N ASP A 177 -7.63 -36.50 -36.89
CA ASP A 177 -8.92 -37.15 -37.17
C ASP A 177 -8.80 -38.67 -37.41
N GLU A 178 -7.58 -39.19 -37.59
CA GLU A 178 -7.30 -40.61 -37.80
C GLU A 178 -7.39 -41.48 -36.53
N ASN A 179 -7.25 -40.90 -35.34
CA ASN A 179 -7.26 -41.66 -34.08
C ASN A 179 -8.53 -41.49 -33.23
N ASN A 180 -9.54 -40.76 -33.71
CA ASN A 180 -10.79 -40.60 -32.99
C ASN A 180 -11.57 -41.94 -32.96
N PRO A 181 -11.73 -42.59 -31.79
CA PRO A 181 -12.34 -43.92 -31.69
C PRO A 181 -13.81 -43.94 -32.11
N ILE A 182 -14.51 -42.79 -32.05
CA ILE A 182 -15.92 -42.65 -32.43
C ILE A 182 -16.06 -42.59 -33.97
N LEU A 183 -15.20 -41.84 -34.66
CA LEU A 183 -15.22 -41.75 -36.12
C LEU A 183 -14.79 -43.07 -36.78
N ARG A 184 -13.88 -43.81 -36.13
CA ARG A 184 -13.47 -45.15 -36.58
C ARG A 184 -14.57 -46.19 -36.45
N ALA A 185 -15.41 -46.10 -35.40
CA ALA A 185 -16.58 -46.96 -35.25
C ALA A 185 -17.62 -46.69 -36.36
N LEU A 186 -17.89 -45.41 -36.68
CA LEU A 186 -18.84 -45.04 -37.72
C LEU A 186 -18.41 -45.45 -39.15
N LYS A 187 -17.10 -45.49 -39.43
CA LYS A 187 -16.57 -46.01 -40.72
C LYS A 187 -16.68 -47.53 -40.82
N ASN A 188 -16.60 -48.26 -39.71
CA ASN A 188 -16.66 -49.73 -39.70
C ASN A 188 -18.09 -50.28 -39.70
N GLU A 189 -19.11 -49.46 -39.47
CA GLU A 189 -20.52 -49.87 -39.53
C GLU A 189 -21.15 -49.73 -40.92
N ASN A 190 -20.41 -49.19 -41.91
CA ASN A 190 -20.87 -48.98 -43.29
C ASN A 190 -20.09 -49.82 -44.34
N LEU A 191 -19.53 -50.97 -43.95
CA LEU A 191 -18.93 -51.97 -44.83
C LEU A 191 -19.59 -53.33 -44.65
#